data_AF-A0A645AH05-F1
#
_entry.id   AF-A0A645AH05-F1
#
_cell.length_a   1.000
_cell.length_b   1.000
_cell.length_c   1.000
_cell.angle_alpha   90.00
_cell.angle_beta   90.00
_cell.angle_gamma   90.00
#
_symmetry.space_group_name_H-M   'P 1'
#
loop_
_entity.id
_entity.type
_entity.pdbx_description
1 polymer ?
#
loop_
_entity_poly.entity_id
_entity_poly.type
_entity_poly.pdbx_seq_one_letter_code
_entity_poly.pdbx_strand_id
1 'polypeptide(L)'
;MNACRYAFIMENSIRQEVILRMQNDTMQLKPILEMVSTCQETLINILQQVISKVDLSTYPELNALQVLFDTNWTENFKFEICKGETTEQLMDLYMNLSALSSITERSLQFYRQAANNSAYEYEKIFFNSLAEQKKVIKRRIDSALRVVYNSLWSQVGFAPFIFGKE
;
A
#
# COMPACT_ATOMS: atom_id res chain seq x y z
N MET A 1 -19.56 11.95 9.00
CA MET A 1 -19.32 10.92 10.04
C MET A 1 -19.30 9.46 9.53
N ASN A 2 -20.15 9.05 8.56
CA ASN A 2 -20.12 7.67 8.03
C ASN A 2 -18.84 7.30 7.26
N ALA A 3 -18.25 8.24 6.52
CA ALA A 3 -17.07 7.97 5.69
C ALA A 3 -15.83 7.58 6.52
N CYS A 4 -15.56 8.27 7.63
CA CYS A 4 -14.42 7.93 8.51
C CYS A 4 -14.60 6.55 9.18
N ARG A 5 -15.82 6.21 9.62
CA ARG A 5 -16.11 4.88 10.18
C ARG A 5 -15.95 3.78 9.15
N TYR A 6 -16.44 4.00 7.93
CA TYR A 6 -16.22 3.07 6.82
C TYR A 6 -14.74 2.92 6.49
N ALA A 7 -14.00 4.02 6.39
CA ALA A 7 -12.56 4.01 6.19
C ALA A 7 -11.85 3.18 7.26
N PHE A 8 -12.19 3.38 8.53
CA PHE A 8 -11.61 2.63 9.64
C PHE A 8 -11.85 1.12 9.52
N ILE A 9 -13.07 0.69 9.17
CA ILE A 9 -13.38 -0.73 8.96
C ILE A 9 -12.57 -1.26 7.77
N MET A 10 -12.56 -0.53 6.65
CA MET A 10 -11.81 -0.89 5.45
C MET A 10 -10.33 -1.07 5.76
N GLU A 11 -9.69 -0.12 6.45
CA GLU A 11 -8.26 -0.22 6.77
C GLU A 11 -7.94 -1.37 7.73
N ASN A 12 -8.82 -1.64 8.69
CA ASN A 12 -8.66 -2.82 9.55
C ASN A 12 -8.76 -4.13 8.75
N SER A 13 -9.68 -4.23 7.79
CA SER A 13 -9.77 -5.40 6.90
C SER A 13 -8.53 -5.55 6.04
N ILE A 14 -7.97 -4.44 5.51
CA ILE A 14 -6.71 -4.48 4.76
C ILE A 14 -5.55 -4.94 5.66
N ARG A 15 -5.48 -4.46 6.90
CA ARG A 15 -4.46 -4.90 7.85
C ARG A 15 -4.56 -6.39 8.14
N GLN A 16 -5.76 -6.92 8.36
CA GLN A 16 -5.98 -8.36 8.56
C GLN A 16 -5.48 -9.17 7.36
N GLU A 17 -5.79 -8.71 6.15
CA GLU A 17 -5.37 -9.35 4.91
C GLU A 17 -3.84 -9.36 4.71
N VAL A 18 -3.16 -8.31 5.18
CA VAL A 18 -1.68 -8.24 5.23
C VAL A 18 -1.12 -9.22 6.27
N ILE A 19 -1.70 -9.28 7.47
CA ILE A 19 -1.26 -10.20 8.53
C ILE A 19 -1.41 -11.66 8.08
N LEU A 20 -2.53 -12.01 7.43
CA LEU A 20 -2.76 -13.35 6.89
C LEU A 20 -1.70 -13.73 5.86
N ARG A 21 -1.28 -12.79 5.00
CA ARG A 21 -0.17 -13.00 4.07
C ARG A 21 1.16 -13.16 4.80
N MET A 22 1.45 -12.34 5.81
CA MET A 22 2.69 -12.48 6.59
C MET A 22 2.85 -13.86 7.24
N GLN A 23 1.74 -14.53 7.58
CA GLN A 23 1.73 -15.86 8.17
C GLN A 23 1.92 -16.99 7.15
N ASN A 24 1.52 -16.77 5.89
CA ASN A 24 1.44 -17.80 4.86
C ASN A 24 2.49 -17.65 3.74
N ASP A 25 3.06 -16.45 3.56
CA ASP A 25 3.90 -16.14 2.40
C ASP A 25 5.39 -16.44 2.59
N THR A 26 6.08 -16.45 1.46
CA THR A 26 7.53 -16.59 1.35
C THR A 26 8.26 -15.47 2.10
N MET A 27 9.44 -15.79 2.66
CA MET A 27 10.27 -14.82 3.39
C MET A 27 10.62 -13.56 2.57
N GLN A 28 10.51 -13.61 1.24
CA GLN A 28 10.81 -12.51 0.33
C GLN A 28 9.78 -11.38 0.38
N LEU A 29 8.51 -11.68 0.65
CA LEU A 29 7.47 -10.65 0.76
C LEU A 29 7.42 -10.00 2.14
N LYS A 30 7.97 -10.67 3.15
CA LYS A 30 7.96 -10.22 4.54
C LYS A 30 8.33 -8.73 4.70
N PRO A 31 9.40 -8.22 4.08
CA PRO A 31 9.78 -6.82 4.26
C PRO A 31 8.70 -5.86 3.71
N ILE A 32 8.10 -6.16 2.56
CA ILE A 32 7.03 -5.33 1.99
C ILE A 32 5.78 -5.40 2.85
N LEU A 33 5.42 -6.59 3.31
CA LEU A 33 4.24 -6.79 4.14
C LEU A 33 4.38 -6.08 5.50
N GLU A 34 5.56 -6.10 6.11
CA GLU A 34 5.87 -5.35 7.33
C GLU A 34 5.70 -3.83 7.10
N MET A 35 6.29 -3.28 6.04
CA MET A 35 6.13 -1.87 5.67
C MET A 35 4.65 -1.52 5.48
N VAL A 36 3.89 -2.33 4.73
CA VAL A 36 2.47 -2.08 4.52
C VAL A 36 1.73 -2.14 5.86
N SER A 37 2.00 -3.14 6.70
CA SER A 37 1.39 -3.30 8.01
C SER A 37 1.60 -2.07 8.90
N THR A 38 2.84 -1.59 9.03
CA THR A 38 3.15 -0.38 9.82
C THR A 38 2.41 0.84 9.28
N CYS A 39 2.38 1.05 7.97
CA CYS A 39 1.61 2.12 7.37
C CYS A 39 0.10 2.00 7.65
N GLN A 40 -0.46 0.78 7.63
CA GLN A 40 -1.86 0.56 7.98
C GLN A 40 -2.15 0.90 9.43
N GLU A 41 -1.26 0.53 10.36
CA GLU A 41 -1.42 0.86 11.78
C GLU A 41 -1.45 2.37 12.00
N THR A 42 -0.56 3.12 11.35
CA THR A 42 -0.57 4.59 11.43
C THR A 42 -1.89 5.17 10.91
N LEU A 43 -2.38 4.70 9.75
CA LEU A 43 -3.65 5.13 9.19
C LEU A 43 -4.85 4.81 10.11
N ILE A 44 -4.89 3.60 10.66
CA ILE A 44 -5.93 3.17 11.60
C ILE A 44 -5.91 4.03 12.86
N ASN A 45 -4.73 4.34 13.39
CA ASN A 45 -4.59 5.20 14.57
C ASN A 45 -5.09 6.62 14.31
N ILE A 46 -4.76 7.20 13.16
CA ILE A 46 -5.27 8.50 12.72
C ILE A 46 -6.80 8.48 12.62
N LEU A 47 -7.37 7.48 11.94
CA LEU A 47 -8.81 7.34 11.78
C LEU A 47 -9.52 7.15 13.13
N GLN A 48 -8.94 6.35 14.03
CA GLN A 48 -9.46 6.16 15.38
C GLN A 48 -9.50 7.47 16.17
N GLN A 49 -8.43 8.28 16.10
CA GLN A 49 -8.40 9.59 16.76
C GLN A 49 -9.50 10.52 16.23
N VAL A 50 -9.72 10.52 14.92
CA VAL A 50 -10.78 11.33 14.29
C VAL A 50 -12.18 10.86 14.70
N ILE A 51 -12.41 9.53 14.76
CA ILE A 51 -13.70 8.97 15.16
C ILE A 51 -14.00 9.24 16.64
N SER A 52 -12.96 9.23 17.50
CA SER A 52 -13.10 9.44 18.94
C SER A 52 -13.27 10.91 19.34
N LYS A 53 -12.97 11.87 18.47
CA LYS A 53 -13.15 13.31 18.76
C LYS A 53 -14.61 13.72 18.56
N VAL A 54 -15.18 14.37 19.59
CA VAL A 54 -16.55 14.92 19.57
C VAL A 54 -16.63 16.22 18.75
N ASP A 55 -15.55 17.00 18.74
CA ASP A 55 -15.44 18.25 17.98
C ASP A 55 -14.61 18.02 16.71
N LEU A 56 -15.27 18.11 15.55
CA LEU A 56 -14.72 17.86 14.22
C LEU A 56 -14.17 19.13 13.56
N SER A 57 -14.17 20.26 14.26
CA SER A 57 -13.69 21.55 13.73
C SER A 57 -12.20 21.56 13.37
N THR A 58 -11.43 20.55 13.79
CA THR A 58 -10.01 20.41 13.46
C THR A 58 -9.64 18.95 13.16
N TYR A 59 -9.59 18.62 11.86
CA TYR A 59 -8.91 17.40 11.41
C TYR A 59 -7.39 17.57 11.56
N PRO A 60 -6.64 16.52 11.96
CA PRO A 60 -5.20 16.60 12.00
C PRO A 60 -4.67 16.80 10.57
N GLU A 61 -3.81 17.80 10.39
CA GLU A 61 -3.04 17.92 9.15
C GLU A 61 -2.01 16.79 9.14
N LEU A 62 -2.03 15.98 8.07
CA LEU A 62 -1.16 14.83 7.94
C LEU A 62 -0.16 15.09 6.82
N ASN A 63 1.13 15.11 7.18
CA ASN A 63 2.20 15.13 6.19
C ASN A 63 2.48 13.70 5.74
N ALA A 64 2.08 13.37 4.50
CA ALA A 64 2.25 12.03 3.95
C ALA A 64 3.72 11.58 3.94
N LEU A 65 4.67 12.51 3.77
CA LEU A 65 6.11 12.20 3.81
C LEU A 65 6.56 11.88 5.23
N GLN A 66 6.05 12.59 6.23
CA GLN A 66 6.41 12.34 7.63
C GLN A 66 5.99 10.94 8.07
N VAL A 67 4.78 10.50 7.70
CA VAL A 67 4.33 9.12 7.97
C VAL A 67 5.25 8.07 7.33
N LEU A 68 5.78 8.33 6.12
CA LEU A 68 6.73 7.45 5.45
C LEU A 68 8.12 7.42 6.10
N PHE A 69 8.58 8.55 6.64
CA PHE A 69 9.88 8.62 7.31
C PHE A 69 9.81 8.10 8.74
N ASP A 70 8.65 8.22 9.40
CA ASP A 70 8.42 7.71 10.75
C ASP A 70 8.16 6.19 10.77
N THR A 71 7.64 5.61 9.68
CA THR A 71 7.75 4.17 9.50
C THR A 71 9.23 3.83 9.35
N ASN A 72 9.80 3.04 10.28
CA ASN A 72 11.19 2.57 10.35
C ASN A 72 11.66 1.91 9.04
N TRP A 73 11.81 2.71 8.00
CA TRP A 73 12.26 2.29 6.70
C TRP A 73 13.77 2.42 6.76
N THR A 74 14.41 1.33 7.18
CA THR A 74 15.86 1.26 7.17
C THR A 74 16.31 1.54 5.73
N GLU A 75 17.30 2.43 5.57
CA GLU A 75 17.87 2.84 4.27
C GLU A 75 18.37 1.66 3.41
N ASN A 76 18.38 0.45 3.99
CA ASN A 76 18.76 -0.82 3.38
C ASN A 76 17.59 -1.62 2.80
N PHE A 77 16.37 -1.08 2.75
CA PHE A 77 15.23 -1.81 2.18
C PHE A 77 15.34 -1.91 0.66
N LYS A 78 15.79 -3.06 0.18
CA LYS A 78 15.76 -3.42 -1.24
C LYS A 78 15.01 -4.73 -1.40
N PHE A 79 13.86 -4.67 -2.05
CA PHE A 79 13.16 -5.89 -2.47
C PHE A 79 14.00 -6.58 -3.54
N GLU A 80 14.41 -7.81 -3.27
CA GLU A 80 15.19 -8.64 -4.18
C GLU A 80 14.56 -10.03 -4.27
N ILE A 81 14.59 -10.56 -5.48
CA ILE A 81 14.14 -11.91 -5.79
C ILE A 81 15.30 -12.86 -5.51
N CYS A 82 15.03 -13.98 -4.85
CA CYS A 82 16.05 -15.01 -4.64
C CYS A 82 16.55 -15.58 -5.98
N LYS A 83 17.85 -15.86 -6.09
CA LYS A 83 18.39 -16.50 -7.29
C LYS A 83 17.84 -17.92 -7.41
N GLY A 84 17.40 -18.29 -8.61
CA GLY A 84 16.94 -19.65 -8.93
C GLY A 84 15.47 -19.93 -8.63
N GLU A 85 14.64 -18.90 -8.39
CA GLU A 85 13.20 -19.10 -8.31
C GLU A 85 12.61 -19.68 -9.58
N THR A 86 11.66 -20.60 -9.43
CA THR A 86 10.90 -21.16 -10.54
C THR A 86 9.86 -20.15 -11.04
N THR A 87 9.36 -20.37 -12.26
CA THR A 87 8.30 -19.52 -12.84
C THR A 87 7.03 -19.55 -11.99
N GLU A 88 6.70 -20.71 -11.39
CA GLU A 88 5.56 -20.87 -10.49
C GLU A 88 5.71 -20.01 -9.23
N GLN A 89 6.87 -20.05 -8.59
CA GLN A 89 7.17 -19.23 -7.40
C GLN A 89 7.08 -17.72 -7.70
N LEU A 90 7.62 -17.30 -8.84
CA LEU A 90 7.51 -15.91 -9.28
C LEU A 90 6.07 -15.50 -9.60
N MET A 91 5.26 -16.41 -10.13
CA MET A 91 3.86 -16.16 -10.41
C MET A 91 3.07 -15.99 -9.12
N ASP A 92 3.34 -16.81 -8.10
CA ASP A 92 2.73 -16.67 -6.77
C ASP A 92 3.10 -15.33 -6.12
N LEU A 93 4.39 -14.94 -6.18
CA LEU A 93 4.85 -13.62 -5.73
C LEU A 93 4.12 -12.49 -6.47
N TYR A 94 3.97 -12.61 -7.78
CA TYR A 94 3.28 -11.63 -8.61
C TYR A 94 1.81 -11.52 -8.22
N MET A 95 1.11 -12.64 -8.05
CA MET A 95 -0.31 -12.68 -7.68
C MET A 95 -0.54 -12.06 -6.29
N ASN A 96 0.33 -12.36 -5.33
CA ASN A 96 0.27 -11.76 -4.00
C ASN A 96 0.47 -10.24 -4.01
N LEU A 97 1.52 -9.77 -4.67
CA LEU A 97 1.79 -8.32 -4.80
C LEU A 97 0.69 -7.61 -5.60
N SER A 98 0.16 -8.25 -6.64
CA SER A 98 -0.94 -7.74 -7.46
C SER A 98 -2.22 -7.57 -6.63
N ALA A 99 -2.58 -8.57 -5.82
CA ALA A 99 -3.70 -8.48 -4.89
C ALA A 99 -3.54 -7.32 -3.90
N LEU A 100 -2.35 -7.17 -3.32
CA LEU A 100 -2.04 -6.10 -2.38
C LEU A 100 -2.10 -4.71 -3.04
N SER A 101 -1.56 -4.56 -4.25
CA SER A 101 -1.64 -3.33 -5.04
C SER A 101 -3.09 -2.98 -5.37
N SER A 102 -3.89 -3.96 -5.79
CA SER A 102 -5.32 -3.78 -6.13
C SER A 102 -6.15 -3.32 -4.93
N ILE A 103 -5.97 -3.95 -3.76
CA ILE A 103 -6.67 -3.56 -2.54
C ILE A 103 -6.25 -2.15 -2.09
N THR A 104 -4.96 -1.83 -2.19
CA THR A 104 -4.45 -0.49 -1.86
C THR A 104 -5.00 0.58 -2.81
N GLU A 105 -5.10 0.27 -4.11
CA GLU A 105 -5.71 1.15 -5.11
C GLU A 105 -7.19 1.42 -4.83
N ARG A 106 -7.96 0.41 -4.41
CA ARG A 106 -9.37 0.61 -4.05
C ARG A 106 -9.53 1.53 -2.84
N SER A 107 -8.69 1.36 -1.81
CA SER A 107 -8.68 2.28 -0.66
C SER A 107 -8.25 3.71 -1.06
N LEU A 108 -7.25 3.84 -1.94
CA LEU A 108 -6.86 5.14 -2.51
C LEU A 108 -8.03 5.82 -3.25
N GLN A 109 -8.74 5.08 -4.10
CA GLN A 109 -9.89 5.59 -4.85
C GLN A 109 -11.01 6.01 -3.91
N PHE A 110 -11.28 5.23 -2.86
CA PHE A 110 -12.23 5.60 -1.83
C PHE A 110 -11.89 6.96 -1.20
N TYR A 111 -10.63 7.20 -0.79
CA TYR A 111 -10.25 8.48 -0.20
C TYR A 111 -10.39 9.66 -1.16
N ARG A 112 -10.05 9.48 -2.43
CA ARG A 112 -10.27 10.52 -3.45
C ARG A 112 -11.75 10.83 -3.62
N GLN A 113 -12.60 9.81 -3.65
CA GLN A 113 -14.05 10.00 -3.74
C GLN A 113 -14.61 10.67 -2.47
N ALA A 114 -14.14 10.28 -1.29
CA ALA A 114 -14.53 10.90 -0.03
C ALA A 114 -14.14 12.39 -0.01
N ALA A 115 -12.93 12.74 -0.45
CA ALA A 115 -12.49 14.12 -0.57
C ALA A 115 -13.37 14.92 -1.54
N ASN A 116 -13.65 14.38 -2.73
CA ASN A 116 -14.47 15.07 -3.73
C ASN A 116 -15.93 15.29 -3.29
N ASN A 117 -16.46 14.38 -2.46
CA ASN A 117 -17.84 14.42 -1.96
C ASN A 117 -17.99 15.15 -0.62
N SER A 118 -16.89 15.58 0.00
CA SER A 118 -16.93 16.30 1.27
C SER A 118 -17.42 17.73 1.09
N ALA A 119 -18.39 18.13 1.90
CA ALA A 119 -18.96 19.48 1.88
C ALA A 119 -18.01 20.53 2.47
N TYR A 120 -17.14 20.12 3.41
CA TYR A 120 -16.25 21.00 4.14
C TYR A 120 -14.80 20.87 3.68
N GLU A 121 -14.10 22.00 3.52
CA GLU A 121 -12.75 22.04 2.97
C GLU A 121 -11.73 21.29 3.83
N TYR A 122 -11.86 21.36 5.16
CA TYR A 122 -10.98 20.62 6.07
C TYR A 122 -11.11 19.10 5.91
N GLU A 123 -12.32 18.58 5.61
CA GLU A 123 -12.50 17.15 5.35
C GLU A 123 -11.87 16.76 4.01
N LYS A 124 -11.95 17.63 2.99
CA LYS A 124 -11.29 17.40 1.71
C LYS A 124 -9.79 17.29 1.87
N ILE A 125 -9.19 18.23 2.62
CA ILE A 125 -7.75 18.23 2.91
C ILE A 125 -7.38 16.93 3.63
N PHE A 126 -8.12 16.57 4.67
CA PHE A 126 -7.87 15.34 5.42
C PHE A 126 -7.90 14.08 4.54
N PHE A 127 -8.97 13.89 3.75
CA PHE A 127 -9.08 12.73 2.87
C PHE A 127 -8.04 12.73 1.75
N ASN A 128 -7.67 13.90 1.22
CA ASN A 128 -6.58 14.02 0.26
C ASN A 128 -5.23 13.63 0.88
N SER A 129 -4.97 14.00 2.14
CA SER A 129 -3.76 13.57 2.84
C SER A 129 -3.71 12.04 3.03
N LEU A 130 -4.83 11.41 3.37
CA LEU A 130 -4.92 9.94 3.44
C LEU A 130 -4.71 9.29 2.07
N ALA A 131 -5.27 9.88 1.02
CA ALA A 131 -5.07 9.43 -0.36
C ALA A 131 -3.58 9.52 -0.75
N GLU A 132 -2.88 10.60 -0.43
CA GLU A 132 -1.45 10.72 -0.74
C GLU A 132 -0.61 9.68 0.02
N GLN A 133 -0.93 9.37 1.28
CA GLN A 133 -0.28 8.27 1.99
C GLN A 133 -0.48 6.92 1.27
N LYS A 134 -1.71 6.59 0.88
CA LYS A 134 -2.02 5.36 0.13
C LYS A 134 -1.32 5.27 -1.21
N LYS A 135 -1.23 6.38 -1.93
CA LYS A 135 -0.54 6.49 -3.21
C LYS A 135 0.93 6.16 -3.08
N VAL A 136 1.59 6.58 -2.01
CA VAL A 136 3.01 6.22 -1.81
C VAL A 136 3.16 4.74 -1.48
N ILE A 137 2.33 4.19 -0.60
CA ILE A 137 2.32 2.74 -0.31
C ILE A 137 2.16 1.95 -1.61
N LYS A 138 1.19 2.34 -2.44
CA LYS A 138 0.95 1.72 -3.74
C LYS A 138 2.17 1.77 -4.64
N ARG A 139 2.83 2.94 -4.77
CA ARG A 139 4.05 3.07 -5.58
C ARG A 139 5.16 2.11 -5.13
N ARG A 140 5.29 1.86 -3.82
CA ARG A 140 6.27 0.90 -3.29
C ARG A 140 5.91 -0.54 -3.68
N ILE A 141 4.64 -0.93 -3.51
CA ILE A 141 4.15 -2.24 -3.94
C ILE A 141 4.35 -2.42 -5.46
N ASP A 142 3.98 -1.43 -6.27
CA ASP A 142 4.13 -1.47 -7.73
C ASP A 142 5.60 -1.56 -8.16
N SER A 143 6.51 -0.95 -7.39
CA SER A 143 7.95 -1.06 -7.66
C SER A 143 8.43 -2.50 -7.47
N ALA A 144 8.00 -3.17 -6.40
CA ALA A 144 8.31 -4.59 -6.18
C ALA A 144 7.63 -5.50 -7.22
N LEU A 145 6.36 -5.22 -7.54
CA LEU A 145 5.61 -5.91 -8.59
C LEU A 145 6.37 -5.86 -9.92
N ARG A 146 6.96 -4.70 -10.26
CA ARG A 146 7.76 -4.53 -11.47
C ARG A 146 9.03 -5.37 -11.48
N VAL A 147 9.68 -5.54 -10.32
CA VAL A 147 10.86 -6.41 -10.18
C VAL A 147 10.46 -7.87 -10.48
N VAL A 148 9.36 -8.35 -9.90
CA VAL A 148 8.82 -9.71 -10.16
C VAL A 148 8.39 -9.87 -11.61
N TYR A 149 7.66 -8.90 -12.16
CA TYR A 149 7.22 -8.89 -13.54
C TYR A 149 8.40 -9.01 -14.52
N ASN A 150 9.45 -8.21 -14.33
CA ASN A 150 10.64 -8.28 -15.18
C ASN A 150 11.35 -9.63 -15.08
N SER A 151 11.40 -10.23 -13.89
CA SER A 151 11.95 -11.57 -13.67
C SER A 151 11.13 -12.64 -14.41
N LEU A 152 9.80 -12.61 -14.30
CA LEU A 152 8.90 -13.50 -15.04
C LEU A 152 9.14 -13.42 -16.55
N TRP A 153 9.20 -12.20 -17.12
CA TRP A 153 9.48 -12.05 -18.54
C TRP A 153 10.83 -12.58 -18.97
N SER A 154 11.85 -12.48 -18.11
CA SER A 154 13.17 -13.05 -18.38
C SER A 154 13.13 -14.58 -18.46
N GLN A 155 12.24 -15.23 -17.71
CA GLN A 155 12.08 -16.69 -17.73
C GLN A 155 11.22 -17.18 -18.88
N VAL A 156 10.18 -16.42 -19.26
CA VAL A 156 9.25 -16.79 -20.36
C VAL A 156 9.87 -16.50 -21.75
N GLY A 157 11.05 -15.86 -21.81
CA GLY A 157 11.80 -15.67 -23.05
C GLY A 157 11.28 -14.53 -23.95
N PHE A 158 10.36 -13.69 -23.45
CA PHE A 158 9.78 -12.56 -24.18
C PHE A 158 10.01 -11.24 -23.46
N ALA A 159 11.23 -11.00 -22.98
CA ALA A 159 11.58 -9.70 -22.40
C ALA A 159 11.39 -8.57 -23.44
N PRO A 160 10.41 -7.66 -23.26
CA PRO A 160 10.04 -6.66 -24.27
C PRO A 160 11.13 -5.60 -24.54
N PHE A 161 12.25 -5.66 -23.82
CA PHE A 161 13.40 -4.77 -23.94
C PHE A 161 14.60 -5.38 -24.69
N ILE A 162 14.52 -6.65 -25.11
CA ILE A 162 15.61 -7.31 -25.86
C ILE A 162 15.38 -7.25 -27.39
N PHE A 163 14.13 -7.09 -27.84
CA PHE A 163 13.73 -7.15 -29.26
C PHE A 163 14.11 -5.94 -30.16
N GLY A 164 15.14 -5.17 -29.81
CA GLY A 164 15.55 -3.99 -30.60
C GLY A 164 17.01 -3.59 -30.48
N LYS A 165 17.90 -4.52 -30.09
CA LYS A 165 19.36 -4.28 -30.01
C LYS A 165 20.16 -5.17 -30.97
N GLU A 166 19.59 -5.44 -32.15
CA GLU A 166 20.33 -5.93 -33.31
C GLU A 166 20.21 -4.92 -34.46
#